data_AF-A0A6I6JLB3-F1
#
_entry.id   AF-A0A6I6JLB3-F1
#
_cell.length_a   1.000
_cell.length_b   1.000
_cell.length_c   1.000
_cell.angle_alpha   90.00
_cell.angle_beta   90.00
_cell.angle_gamma   90.00
#
_symmetry.space_group_name_H-M   'P 1'
#
loop_
_entity.id
_entity.type
_entity.pdbx_description
1 polymer ?
#
loop_
_entity_poly.entity_id
_entity_poly.type
_entity_poly.pdbx_seq_one_letter_code
_entity_poly.pdbx_strand_id
1 'polypeptide(L)'
;MRKLFCLIILALALPAAAAASDVVATYKYSDGSMVTLCTRDASHVRMDTSPTSYMLLSGGKVYAVNRGDDGTCTVMDMDTLKSSGGGLTSMFGGGSTPEYDVRYEKTGKTESIAGYKGTVYKAVVFEDGKVVSRDEIVLSSHGNIKKLTEAWMAMASRMTNMAASFEASTEEARKMGYGGVLRYGNDMRLAKLKVMNLKSAYYQLPSGSNQVQAQPAAQQSDDMGLSDDAKEIGMDAKQSTKEEIKEGIRGAIGSIFD
;
A
#
# COMPACT_ATOMS: atom_id res chain seq x y z
N MET A 1 31.45 23.01 -58.82
CA MET A 1 31.18 23.93 -57.68
C MET A 1 29.87 23.49 -57.05
N ARG A 2 29.91 22.66 -56.01
CA ARG A 2 29.78 23.06 -54.59
C ARG A 2 28.50 23.88 -54.37
N LYS A 3 27.58 23.35 -53.55
CA LYS A 3 26.30 23.92 -53.06
C LYS A 3 25.03 23.30 -53.66
N LEU A 4 24.79 22.01 -53.40
CA LEU A 4 23.43 21.44 -53.49
C LEU A 4 23.26 20.24 -52.53
N PHE A 5 23.73 20.38 -51.29
CA PHE A 5 23.71 19.30 -50.28
C PHE A 5 23.57 19.90 -48.87
N CYS A 6 22.54 20.70 -48.60
CA CYS A 6 22.34 21.27 -47.26
C CYS A 6 20.88 21.61 -46.91
N LEU A 7 19.89 20.95 -47.51
CA LEU A 7 18.48 21.20 -47.19
C LEU A 7 17.77 19.87 -46.95
N ILE A 8 17.16 19.76 -45.77
CA ILE A 8 16.24 18.72 -45.30
C ILE A 8 16.89 17.52 -44.56
N ILE A 9 17.70 17.81 -43.52
CA ILE A 9 17.85 16.91 -42.35
C ILE A 9 17.55 17.76 -41.10
N LEU A 10 16.34 18.33 -41.03
CA LEU A 10 15.87 19.10 -39.87
C LEU A 10 14.39 18.79 -39.60
N ALA A 11 14.04 17.50 -39.52
CA ALA A 11 12.66 17.05 -39.27
C ALA A 11 12.55 15.91 -38.25
N LEU A 12 13.59 15.59 -37.47
CA LEU A 12 13.59 14.45 -36.54
C LEU A 12 14.11 14.76 -35.13
N ALA A 13 13.83 15.97 -34.64
CA ALA A 13 13.97 16.28 -33.21
C ALA A 13 12.65 16.80 -32.64
N LEU A 14 11.54 16.14 -32.94
CA LEU A 14 10.42 16.15 -32.02
C LEU A 14 10.87 15.29 -30.83
N PRO A 15 11.08 15.86 -29.63
CA PRO A 15 11.20 15.02 -28.46
C PRO A 15 9.90 14.22 -28.43
N ALA A 16 10.01 12.90 -28.61
CA ALA A 16 8.95 12.00 -28.20
C ALA A 16 8.84 12.23 -26.69
N ALA A 17 7.98 13.18 -26.31
CA ALA A 17 7.50 13.27 -24.95
C ALA A 17 6.90 11.90 -24.71
N ALA A 18 7.65 11.04 -24.05
CA ALA A 18 7.18 9.74 -23.62
C ALA A 18 5.85 10.05 -22.93
N ALA A 19 4.75 9.67 -23.56
CA ALA A 19 3.43 9.95 -23.02
C ALA A 19 3.42 9.26 -21.66
N ALA A 20 3.55 10.05 -20.60
CA ALA A 20 3.58 9.55 -19.24
C ALA A 20 2.19 8.99 -18.96
N SER A 21 2.02 7.71 -19.29
CA SER A 21 0.72 7.04 -19.24
C SER A 21 0.49 6.62 -17.79
N ASP A 22 -0.27 7.43 -17.08
CA ASP A 22 -0.68 7.13 -15.71
C ASP A 22 -1.70 6.00 -15.74
N VAL A 23 -1.48 5.00 -14.90
CA VAL A 23 -2.41 3.89 -14.71
C VAL A 23 -3.20 4.15 -13.44
N VAL A 24 -4.53 4.19 -13.58
CA VAL A 24 -5.47 4.39 -12.48
C VAL A 24 -6.32 3.12 -12.36
N ALA A 25 -6.17 2.41 -11.25
CA ALA A 25 -6.87 1.17 -10.98
C ALA A 25 -7.67 1.26 -9.68
N THR A 26 -8.94 0.87 -9.75
CA THR A 26 -9.81 0.77 -8.58
C THR A 26 -10.02 -0.70 -8.24
N TYR A 27 -9.65 -1.05 -7.02
CA TYR A 27 -9.91 -2.35 -6.41
C TYR A 27 -11.13 -2.24 -5.52
N LYS A 28 -12.01 -3.24 -5.59
CA LYS A 28 -13.16 -3.40 -4.70
C LYS A 28 -12.85 -4.52 -3.73
N TYR A 29 -13.18 -4.30 -2.46
CA TYR A 29 -13.05 -5.29 -1.41
C TYR A 29 -14.39 -5.98 -1.07
N SER A 30 -14.33 -7.11 -0.35
CA SER A 30 -15.51 -7.88 0.09
C SER A 30 -16.46 -7.06 0.97
N ASP A 31 -15.90 -6.22 1.83
CA ASP A 31 -16.61 -5.25 2.69
C ASP A 31 -17.29 -4.10 1.91
N GLY A 32 -17.06 -4.03 0.59
CA GLY A 32 -17.60 -3.00 -0.29
C GLY A 32 -16.74 -1.73 -0.38
N SER A 33 -15.67 -1.62 0.42
CA SER A 33 -14.71 -0.53 0.31
C SER A 33 -13.99 -0.56 -1.04
N MET A 34 -13.46 0.60 -1.43
CA MET A 34 -12.73 0.76 -2.68
C MET A 34 -11.43 1.50 -2.45
N VAL A 35 -10.35 0.95 -3.02
CA VAL A 35 -9.04 1.61 -3.05
C VAL A 35 -8.70 1.92 -4.49
N THR A 36 -8.30 3.17 -4.76
CA THR A 36 -7.85 3.58 -6.09
C THR A 36 -6.35 3.85 -6.08
N LEU A 37 -5.59 3.02 -6.80
CA LEU A 37 -4.16 3.20 -7.00
C LEU A 37 -3.90 3.92 -8.33
N CYS A 38 -3.16 5.02 -8.25
CA CYS A 38 -2.72 5.81 -9.39
C CYS A 38 -1.19 5.78 -9.46
N THR A 39 -0.62 5.45 -10.61
CA THR A 39 0.84 5.44 -10.80
C THR A 39 1.29 5.92 -12.17
N ARG A 40 2.29 6.80 -12.16
CA ARG A 40 3.08 7.15 -13.35
C ARG A 40 4.31 6.28 -13.49
N ASP A 41 4.94 5.98 -12.36
CA ASP A 41 6.15 5.20 -12.20
C ASP A 41 6.31 4.87 -10.70
N ALA A 42 7.41 4.20 -10.34
CA ALA A 42 7.70 3.79 -8.96
C ALA A 42 7.96 4.97 -7.99
N SER A 43 8.14 6.19 -8.48
CA SER A 43 8.35 7.39 -7.64
C SER A 43 7.12 8.30 -7.54
N HIS A 44 6.10 8.05 -8.35
CA HIS A 44 4.85 8.82 -8.42
C HIS A 44 3.68 7.86 -8.23
N VAL A 45 3.34 7.61 -6.97
CA VAL A 45 2.28 6.69 -6.58
C VAL A 45 1.33 7.41 -5.63
N ARG A 46 0.03 7.30 -5.90
CA ARG A 46 -1.02 7.79 -5.01
C ARG A 46 -2.06 6.71 -4.83
N MET A 47 -2.49 6.49 -3.59
CA MET A 47 -3.48 5.50 -3.23
C MET A 47 -4.61 6.18 -2.47
N ASP A 48 -5.74 6.34 -3.13
CA ASP A 48 -6.95 6.89 -2.52
C ASP A 48 -7.66 5.79 -1.74
N THR A 49 -7.83 5.99 -0.43
CA THR A 49 -8.52 5.04 0.48
C THR A 49 -9.94 5.50 0.81
N SER A 50 -10.23 6.79 0.62
CA SER A 50 -11.58 7.36 0.70
C SER A 50 -11.67 8.59 -0.22
N PRO A 51 -12.86 9.22 -0.36
CA PRO A 51 -12.99 10.49 -1.07
C PRO A 51 -12.14 11.64 -0.51
N THR A 52 -11.82 11.58 0.79
CA THR A 52 -11.10 12.63 1.53
C THR A 52 -9.69 12.23 1.94
N SER A 53 -9.33 10.95 1.85
CA SER A 53 -8.06 10.43 2.35
C SER A 53 -7.28 9.68 1.27
N TYR A 54 -5.97 9.94 1.23
CA TYR A 54 -5.06 9.22 0.34
C TYR A 54 -3.65 9.13 0.90
N MET A 55 -2.92 8.10 0.48
CA MET A 55 -1.48 7.99 0.67
C MET A 55 -0.76 8.45 -0.59
N LEU A 56 0.34 9.17 -0.42
CA LEU A 56 1.12 9.73 -1.50
C LEU A 56 2.60 9.39 -1.33
N LEU A 57 3.18 8.70 -2.32
CA LEU A 57 4.62 8.60 -2.50
C LEU A 57 5.08 9.82 -3.30
N SER A 58 5.83 10.70 -2.66
CA SER A 58 6.37 11.93 -3.26
C SER A 58 7.74 12.24 -2.67
N GLY A 59 8.72 12.56 -3.52
CA GLY A 59 10.08 12.88 -3.06
C GLY A 59 10.76 11.74 -2.28
N GLY A 60 10.39 10.49 -2.55
CA GLY A 60 10.93 9.31 -1.86
C GLY A 60 10.33 9.04 -0.47
N LYS A 61 9.35 9.84 -0.03
CA LYS A 61 8.64 9.69 1.25
C LYS A 61 7.18 9.34 1.03
N VAL A 62 6.59 8.65 2.00
CA VAL A 62 5.15 8.38 2.02
C VAL A 62 4.47 9.37 2.96
N TYR A 63 3.43 10.00 2.46
CA TYR A 63 2.59 10.93 3.20
C TYR A 63 1.17 10.40 3.28
N ALA A 64 0.57 10.43 4.46
CA ALA A 64 -0.87 10.33 4.61
C ALA A 64 -1.47 11.72 4.47
N VAL A 65 -2.44 11.88 3.59
CA VAL A 65 -3.12 13.15 3.34
C VAL A 65 -4.60 12.98 3.61
N ASN A 66 -5.14 13.85 4.45
CA ASN A 66 -6.57 13.92 4.75
C ASN A 66 -7.08 15.32 4.43
N ARG A 67 -8.21 15.41 3.74
CA ARG A 67 -8.89 16.65 3.39
C ARG A 67 -10.12 16.79 4.27
N GLY A 68 -10.12 17.79 5.14
CA GLY A 68 -11.30 18.19 5.89
C GLY A 68 -12.36 18.79 4.98
N ASP A 69 -13.61 18.73 5.43
CA ASP A 69 -14.77 19.31 4.72
C ASP A 69 -14.71 20.84 4.63
N ASP A 70 -13.94 21.48 5.52
CA ASP A 70 -13.64 22.91 5.54
C ASP A 70 -12.57 23.33 4.53
N GLY A 71 -12.08 22.40 3.71
CA GLY A 71 -11.01 22.62 2.73
C GLY A 71 -9.61 22.62 3.35
N THR A 72 -9.47 22.38 4.65
CA THR A 72 -8.15 22.18 5.26
C THR A 72 -7.55 20.85 4.80
N CYS A 73 -6.24 20.86 4.60
CA CYS A 73 -5.51 19.65 4.22
C CYS A 73 -4.46 19.35 5.27
N THR A 74 -4.62 18.21 5.93
CA THR A 74 -3.67 17.70 6.89
C THR A 74 -2.75 16.70 6.20
N VAL A 75 -1.45 16.93 6.32
CA VAL A 75 -0.41 16.05 5.77
C VAL A 75 0.43 15.51 6.91
N MET A 76 0.60 14.21 6.95
CA MET A 76 1.44 13.51 7.92
C MET A 76 2.55 12.77 7.18
N ASP A 77 3.81 13.02 7.56
CA ASP A 77 4.98 12.28 7.06
C ASP A 77 5.08 10.93 7.79
N MET A 78 4.91 9.83 7.06
CA MET A 78 4.93 8.49 7.63
C MET A 78 6.32 8.07 8.12
N ASP A 79 7.39 8.66 7.60
CA ASP A 79 8.74 8.37 8.08
C ASP A 79 8.97 8.97 9.47
N THR A 80 8.37 10.13 9.73
CA THR A 80 8.40 10.74 11.08
C THR A 80 7.67 9.85 12.09
N LEU A 81 6.54 9.25 11.69
CA LEU A 81 5.76 8.34 12.54
C LEU A 81 6.50 7.04 12.87
N LYS A 82 7.36 6.54 11.97
CA LYS A 82 8.24 5.39 12.27
C LYS A 82 9.27 5.74 13.33
N SER A 83 9.87 6.92 13.22
CA SER A 83 10.93 7.36 14.13
C SER A 83 10.44 7.60 15.56
N SER A 84 9.14 7.87 15.75
CA SER A 84 8.52 8.04 17.08
C SER A 84 8.14 6.72 17.77
N GLY A 85 8.56 5.57 17.23
CA GLY A 85 8.67 4.31 17.98
C GLY A 85 7.38 3.54 18.30
N GLY A 86 6.19 4.01 17.93
CA GLY A 86 4.95 3.31 18.32
C GLY A 86 3.68 3.52 17.48
N GLY A 87 3.63 4.51 16.58
CA GLY A 87 2.38 4.88 15.90
C GLY A 87 2.00 3.98 14.71
N LEU A 88 2.99 3.54 13.92
CA LEU A 88 2.71 2.74 12.72
C LEU A 88 2.43 1.26 13.05
N THR A 89 3.16 0.72 14.03
CA THR A 89 3.01 -0.64 14.55
C THR A 89 1.60 -0.88 15.09
N SER A 90 0.99 0.10 15.76
CA SER A 90 -0.37 -0.01 16.31
C SER A 90 -1.48 0.18 15.26
N MET A 91 -1.26 0.98 14.20
CA MET A 91 -2.22 1.13 13.09
C MET A 91 -2.23 -0.04 12.10
N PHE A 92 -1.12 -0.77 11.96
CA PHE A 92 -0.97 -1.90 11.02
C PHE A 92 -0.81 -3.26 11.71
N GLY A 93 -1.19 -3.38 12.98
CA GLY A 93 -1.09 -4.63 13.74
C GLY A 93 0.29 -4.81 14.35
N GLY A 94 0.38 -4.54 15.65
CA GLY A 94 1.66 -4.47 16.34
C GLY A 94 2.12 -5.85 16.80
N GLY A 95 3.06 -6.43 16.06
CA GLY A 95 3.73 -7.67 16.44
C GLY A 95 5.04 -7.82 15.69
N SER A 96 5.98 -8.60 16.25
CA SER A 96 7.11 -9.15 15.52
C SER A 96 6.56 -9.81 14.24
N THR A 97 6.99 -9.33 13.08
CA THR A 97 6.48 -9.80 11.78
C THR A 97 6.83 -11.28 11.65
N PRO A 98 5.85 -12.21 11.69
CA PRO A 98 6.13 -13.62 11.44
C PRO A 98 6.73 -13.74 10.04
N GLU A 99 7.67 -14.66 9.88
CA GLU A 99 8.23 -14.94 8.55
C GLU A 99 7.20 -15.74 7.76
N TYR A 100 6.47 -15.04 6.89
CA TYR A 100 5.50 -15.66 5.99
C TYR A 100 6.18 -16.06 4.68
N ASP A 101 6.03 -17.33 4.30
CA ASP A 101 6.39 -17.84 2.96
C ASP A 101 5.10 -18.00 2.15
N VAL A 102 5.09 -17.55 0.89
CA VAL A 102 3.93 -17.67 0.00
C VAL A 102 4.34 -18.43 -1.24
N ARG A 103 3.69 -19.58 -1.47
CA ARG A 103 3.92 -20.41 -2.66
C ARG A 103 2.74 -20.30 -3.61
N TYR A 104 3.05 -20.18 -4.90
CA TYR A 104 2.04 -20.09 -5.94
C TYR A 104 2.06 -21.31 -6.84
N GLU A 105 0.95 -22.04 -6.87
CA GLU A 105 0.77 -23.19 -7.75
C GLU A 105 -0.16 -22.83 -8.91
N LYS A 106 0.33 -22.99 -10.14
CA LYS A 106 -0.47 -22.71 -11.33
C LYS A 106 -1.59 -23.75 -11.47
N THR A 107 -2.83 -23.30 -11.55
CA THR A 107 -3.98 -24.22 -11.68
C THR A 107 -4.29 -24.65 -13.11
N GLY A 108 -3.69 -23.98 -14.10
CA GLY A 108 -4.01 -24.13 -15.52
C GLY A 108 -5.26 -23.37 -15.98
N LYS A 109 -6.05 -22.81 -15.05
CA LYS A 109 -7.25 -22.02 -15.38
C LYS A 109 -6.89 -20.57 -15.70
N THR A 110 -7.76 -19.90 -16.44
CA THR A 110 -7.67 -18.47 -16.73
C THR A 110 -8.98 -17.77 -16.44
N GLU A 111 -8.92 -16.53 -15.98
CA GLU A 111 -10.07 -15.66 -15.72
C GLU A 111 -9.91 -14.33 -16.46
N SER A 112 -11.03 -13.67 -16.77
CA SER A 112 -11.03 -12.29 -17.27
C SER A 112 -11.67 -11.36 -16.24
N ILE A 113 -10.93 -10.34 -15.81
CA ILE A 113 -11.34 -9.40 -14.77
C ILE A 113 -11.11 -7.99 -15.27
N ALA A 114 -12.17 -7.17 -15.27
CA ALA A 114 -12.15 -5.80 -15.80
C ALA A 114 -11.56 -5.68 -17.22
N GLY A 115 -11.75 -6.71 -18.05
CA GLY A 115 -11.21 -6.78 -19.42
C GLY A 115 -9.78 -7.32 -19.54
N TYR A 116 -9.12 -7.67 -18.44
CA TYR A 116 -7.77 -8.21 -18.43
C TYR A 116 -7.79 -9.72 -18.20
N LYS A 117 -7.08 -10.46 -19.06
CA LYS A 117 -6.88 -11.90 -18.89
C LYS A 117 -5.81 -12.16 -17.81
N GLY A 118 -6.13 -13.05 -16.89
CA GLY A 118 -5.23 -13.54 -15.86
C GLY A 118 -5.21 -15.06 -15.79
N THR A 119 -4.15 -15.59 -15.19
CA THR A 119 -4.02 -17.01 -14.84
C THR A 119 -4.36 -17.18 -13.37
N VAL A 120 -5.10 -18.24 -13.05
CA VAL A 120 -5.47 -18.57 -11.67
C VAL A 120 -4.36 -19.40 -11.04
N TYR A 121 -3.88 -18.97 -9.88
CA TYR A 121 -2.91 -19.67 -9.04
C TYR A 121 -3.56 -19.98 -7.69
N LYS A 122 -3.13 -21.08 -7.07
CA LYS A 122 -3.35 -21.31 -5.64
C LYS A 122 -2.19 -20.69 -4.88
N ALA A 123 -2.47 -19.69 -4.07
CA ALA A 123 -1.53 -19.13 -3.11
C ALA A 123 -1.64 -19.93 -1.80
N VAL A 124 -0.55 -20.52 -1.35
CA VAL A 124 -0.45 -21.22 -0.07
C VAL A 124 0.48 -20.41 0.82
N VAL A 125 -0.08 -19.88 1.91
CA VAL A 125 0.67 -19.08 2.89
C VAL A 125 1.12 -20.01 4.01
N PHE A 126 2.40 -19.94 4.33
CA PHE A 126 3.03 -20.67 5.41
C PHE A 126 3.52 -19.71 6.49
N GLU A 127 3.31 -20.07 7.75
CA GLU A 127 3.87 -19.41 8.93
C GLU A 127 4.64 -20.46 9.72
N ASP A 128 5.93 -20.23 9.97
CA ASP A 128 6.83 -21.20 10.62
C ASP A 128 6.77 -22.61 9.97
N GLY A 129 6.66 -22.66 8.64
CA GLY A 129 6.57 -23.88 7.85
C GLY A 129 5.22 -24.60 7.89
N LYS A 130 4.21 -24.06 8.60
CA LYS A 130 2.85 -24.60 8.65
C LYS A 130 1.94 -23.82 7.72
N VAL A 131 1.07 -24.51 6.98
CA VAL A 131 0.07 -23.86 6.13
C VAL A 131 -0.95 -23.15 7.01
N VAL A 132 -1.07 -21.83 6.84
CA VAL A 132 -2.03 -20.98 7.57
C VAL A 132 -3.14 -20.45 6.68
N SER A 133 -2.89 -20.28 5.37
CA SER A 133 -3.95 -19.92 4.41
C SER A 133 -3.77 -20.61 3.06
N ARG A 134 -4.89 -20.80 2.35
CA ARG A 134 -4.96 -21.24 0.96
C ARG A 134 -6.00 -20.44 0.21
N ASP A 135 -5.53 -19.58 -0.68
CA ASP A 135 -6.39 -18.70 -1.48
C ASP A 135 -6.18 -18.91 -2.98
N GLU A 136 -7.16 -18.49 -3.78
CA GLU A 136 -6.95 -18.35 -5.22
C GLU A 136 -6.58 -16.91 -5.55
N ILE A 137 -5.50 -16.74 -6.31
CA ILE A 137 -5.07 -15.43 -6.83
C ILE A 137 -5.12 -15.45 -8.35
N VAL A 138 -5.61 -14.36 -8.94
CA VAL A 138 -5.64 -14.17 -10.39
C VAL A 138 -4.62 -13.13 -10.76
N LEU A 139 -3.67 -13.55 -11.58
CA LEU A 139 -2.46 -12.82 -11.90
C LEU A 139 -2.37 -12.56 -13.41
N SER A 140 -2.06 -11.33 -13.81
CA SER A 140 -1.95 -10.94 -15.22
C SER A 140 -0.56 -10.47 -15.59
N SER A 141 -0.07 -10.93 -16.74
CA SER A 141 1.19 -10.48 -17.31
C SER A 141 1.09 -9.14 -18.06
N HIS A 142 -0.10 -8.52 -18.14
CA HIS A 142 -0.32 -7.27 -18.85
C HIS A 142 0.52 -6.12 -18.26
N GLY A 143 1.15 -5.30 -19.12
CA GLY A 143 2.10 -4.25 -18.70
C GLY A 143 1.51 -3.24 -17.70
N ASN A 144 0.30 -2.74 -17.95
CA ASN A 144 -0.38 -1.84 -17.01
C ASN A 144 -0.64 -2.48 -15.64
N ILE A 145 -0.88 -3.79 -15.61
CA ILE A 145 -1.17 -4.52 -14.36
C ILE A 145 0.13 -4.75 -13.58
N LYS A 146 1.23 -5.08 -14.26
CA LYS A 146 2.58 -5.12 -13.67
C LYS A 146 2.97 -3.78 -13.03
N LYS A 147 2.71 -2.69 -13.74
CA LYS A 147 2.98 -1.33 -13.25
C LYS A 147 2.25 -1.00 -11.94
N LEU A 148 1.04 -1.53 -11.74
CA LEU A 148 0.32 -1.39 -10.47
C LEU A 148 0.99 -2.15 -9.34
N THR A 149 1.47 -3.37 -9.60
CA THR A 149 2.23 -4.14 -8.61
C THR A 149 3.53 -3.44 -8.22
N GLU A 150 4.26 -2.89 -9.20
CA GLU A 150 5.45 -2.08 -8.93
C GLU A 150 5.13 -0.87 -8.05
N ALA A 151 3.98 -0.21 -8.28
CA ALA A 151 3.53 0.92 -7.48
C ALA A 151 3.13 0.52 -6.05
N TRP A 152 2.44 -0.60 -5.87
CA TRP A 152 2.17 -1.18 -4.55
C TRP A 152 3.47 -1.49 -3.80
N MET A 153 4.44 -2.12 -4.47
CA MET A 153 5.76 -2.42 -3.90
C MET A 153 6.54 -1.16 -3.52
N ALA A 154 6.49 -0.14 -4.38
CA ALA A 154 7.14 1.14 -4.10
C ALA A 154 6.55 1.83 -2.86
N MET A 155 5.24 1.77 -2.67
CA MET A 155 4.60 2.27 -1.45
C MET A 155 4.97 1.41 -0.24
N ALA A 156 4.86 0.09 -0.35
CA ALA A 156 5.10 -0.85 0.73
C ALA A 156 6.55 -0.81 1.25
N SER A 157 7.55 -0.85 0.36
CA SER A 157 8.97 -0.74 0.72
C SER A 157 9.31 0.53 1.51
N ARG A 158 8.51 1.58 1.34
CA ARG A 158 8.66 2.86 2.02
C ARG A 158 7.85 2.97 3.30
N MET A 159 7.12 1.94 3.74
CA MET A 159 6.36 1.97 4.99
C MET A 159 6.97 1.08 6.08
N THR A 160 8.09 0.41 5.81
CA THR A 160 8.31 -0.89 6.44
C THR A 160 9.63 -1.07 7.19
N ASN A 161 9.48 -1.31 8.49
CA ASN A 161 10.25 -2.33 9.21
C ASN A 161 10.05 -3.77 8.65
N MET A 162 9.21 -3.97 7.63
CA MET A 162 9.12 -5.19 6.80
C MET A 162 10.05 -5.21 5.57
N ALA A 163 10.96 -4.24 5.39
CA ALA A 163 11.71 -4.11 4.13
C ALA A 163 12.45 -5.40 3.75
N ALA A 164 13.08 -6.11 4.69
CA ALA A 164 13.87 -7.30 4.36
C ALA A 164 13.02 -8.53 3.92
N SER A 165 11.95 -8.85 4.64
CA SER A 165 11.07 -10.00 4.34
C SER A 165 10.11 -9.70 3.18
N PHE A 166 9.66 -8.45 3.05
CA PHE A 166 8.87 -8.00 1.91
C PHE A 166 9.72 -7.88 0.63
N GLU A 167 10.98 -7.42 0.72
CA GLU A 167 11.89 -7.38 -0.44
C GLU A 167 12.27 -8.78 -0.92
N ALA A 168 12.50 -9.74 -0.01
CA ALA A 168 12.75 -11.13 -0.38
C ALA A 168 11.53 -11.79 -1.08
N SER A 169 10.32 -11.62 -0.53
CA SER A 169 9.08 -12.16 -1.12
C SER A 169 8.68 -11.45 -2.41
N THR A 170 8.95 -10.15 -2.54
CA THR A 170 8.66 -9.39 -3.76
C THR A 170 9.70 -9.58 -4.85
N GLU A 171 10.97 -9.79 -4.51
CA GLU A 171 12.01 -10.18 -5.47
C GLU A 171 11.72 -11.59 -6.02
N GLU A 172 11.25 -12.52 -5.18
CA GLU A 172 10.78 -13.83 -5.64
C GLU A 172 9.53 -13.69 -6.51
N ALA A 173 8.55 -12.87 -6.13
CA ALA A 173 7.36 -12.63 -6.94
C ALA A 173 7.67 -11.96 -8.30
N ARG A 174 8.68 -11.08 -8.31
CA ARG A 174 9.22 -10.41 -9.51
C ARG A 174 10.00 -11.40 -10.39
N LYS A 175 10.88 -12.22 -9.79
CA LYS A 175 11.66 -13.28 -10.46
C LYS A 175 10.75 -14.34 -11.07
N MET A 176 9.71 -14.72 -10.35
CA MET A 176 8.70 -15.69 -10.82
C MET A 176 7.74 -15.11 -11.85
N GLY A 177 7.83 -13.81 -12.14
CA GLY A 177 7.08 -13.17 -13.21
C GLY A 177 5.57 -13.22 -13.01
N TYR A 178 5.11 -13.28 -11.75
CA TYR A 178 3.71 -13.42 -11.36
C TYR A 178 2.82 -12.27 -11.85
N GLY A 179 3.38 -11.23 -12.48
CA GLY A 179 2.59 -10.19 -13.10
C GLY A 179 1.99 -9.27 -12.05
N GLY A 180 0.79 -8.76 -12.30
CA GLY A 180 0.06 -8.03 -11.27
C GLY A 180 -1.31 -8.60 -10.95
N VAL A 181 -1.79 -8.21 -9.76
CA VAL A 181 -2.96 -8.81 -9.12
C VAL A 181 -4.24 -8.25 -9.71
N LEU A 182 -5.07 -9.15 -10.25
CA LEU A 182 -6.43 -8.85 -10.68
C LEU A 182 -7.46 -9.24 -9.61
N ARG A 183 -7.21 -10.31 -8.85
CA ARG A 183 -8.06 -10.79 -7.75
C ARG A 183 -7.21 -11.53 -6.73
N TYR A 184 -7.53 -11.37 -5.46
CA TYR A 184 -7.06 -12.19 -4.36
C TYR A 184 -8.28 -12.71 -3.60
N GLY A 185 -8.42 -14.03 -3.49
CA GLY A 185 -9.55 -14.66 -2.82
C GLY A 185 -10.89 -14.15 -3.33
N ASN A 186 -11.83 -13.95 -2.42
CA ASN A 186 -13.05 -13.18 -2.67
C ASN A 186 -12.93 -11.73 -2.16
N ASP A 187 -11.80 -11.40 -1.56
CA ASP A 187 -11.66 -10.22 -0.71
C ASP A 187 -11.21 -9.01 -1.48
N MET A 188 -10.47 -9.18 -2.57
CA MET A 188 -10.01 -8.07 -3.40
C MET A 188 -10.15 -8.42 -4.87
N ARG A 189 -10.77 -7.53 -5.66
CA ARG A 189 -10.90 -7.68 -7.11
C ARG A 189 -10.74 -6.34 -7.82
N LEU A 190 -10.01 -6.34 -8.92
CA LEU A 190 -9.91 -5.19 -9.83
C LEU A 190 -11.30 -4.91 -10.41
N ALA A 191 -11.86 -3.75 -10.05
CA ALA A 191 -13.13 -3.28 -10.57
C ALA A 191 -12.94 -2.52 -11.88
N LYS A 192 -11.88 -1.70 -11.97
CA LYS A 192 -11.66 -0.81 -13.11
C LYS A 192 -10.19 -0.48 -13.29
N LEU A 193 -9.75 -0.34 -14.54
CA LEU A 193 -8.47 0.25 -14.89
C LEU A 193 -8.65 1.28 -16.02
N LYS A 194 -7.96 2.41 -15.91
CA LYS A 194 -7.86 3.44 -16.94
C LYS A 194 -6.41 3.83 -17.14
N VAL A 195 -6.08 4.18 -18.38
CA VAL A 195 -4.82 4.83 -18.74
C VAL A 195 -5.12 6.27 -19.13
N MET A 196 -4.44 7.23 -18.50
CA MET A 196 -4.66 8.65 -18.76
C MET A 196 -3.41 9.47 -18.45
N ASN A 197 -3.44 10.77 -18.75
CA ASN A 197 -2.37 11.68 -18.42
C ASN A 197 -2.87 12.65 -17.33
N LEU A 198 -2.36 12.49 -16.13
CA LEU A 198 -2.61 13.35 -14.98
C LEU A 198 -1.59 14.50 -14.96
N LYS A 199 -1.96 15.62 -14.33
CA LYS A 199 -1.00 16.72 -14.12
C LYS A 199 0.02 16.29 -13.08
N SER A 200 1.28 16.76 -13.19
CA SER A 200 2.31 16.45 -12.18
C SER A 200 1.93 16.86 -10.76
N ALA A 201 1.15 17.93 -10.60
CA ALA A 201 0.59 18.35 -9.32
C ALA A 201 -0.28 17.27 -8.62
N TYR A 202 -0.77 16.27 -9.35
CA TYR A 202 -1.53 15.14 -8.78
C TYR A 202 -0.69 14.28 -7.83
N TYR A 203 0.62 14.24 -8.07
CA TYR A 203 1.61 13.48 -7.30
C TYR A 203 2.44 14.38 -6.37
N GLN A 204 1.95 15.58 -6.09
CA GLN A 204 2.60 16.54 -5.18
C GLN A 204 1.73 16.76 -3.95
N LEU A 205 2.37 17.18 -2.86
CA LEU A 205 1.65 17.61 -1.68
C LEU A 205 0.80 18.85 -1.98
N PRO A 206 -0.44 18.95 -1.45
CA PRO A 206 -1.26 20.15 -1.61
C PRO A 206 -0.56 21.38 -1.03
N SER A 207 -0.55 22.48 -1.78
CA SER A 207 -0.06 23.77 -1.30
C SER A 207 -0.91 24.26 -0.13
N GLY A 208 -0.27 24.78 0.93
CA GLY A 208 -0.98 25.27 2.11
C GLY A 208 -1.44 24.16 3.07
N SER A 209 -0.93 22.93 2.94
CA SER A 209 -1.20 21.85 3.87
C SER A 209 -0.62 22.14 5.26
N ASN A 210 -1.40 21.83 6.30
CA ASN A 210 -0.92 21.79 7.67
C ASN A 210 -0.14 20.49 7.88
N GLN A 211 1.18 20.61 8.08
CA GLN A 211 1.99 19.46 8.47
C GLN A 211 1.79 19.18 9.95
N VAL A 212 1.23 18.02 10.25
CA VAL A 212 1.14 17.55 11.63
C VAL A 212 2.44 16.84 11.96
N GLN A 213 3.23 17.43 12.85
CA GLN A 213 4.34 16.71 13.48
C GLN A 213 3.75 15.71 14.46
N ALA A 214 4.17 14.44 14.36
CA ALA A 214 3.88 13.47 15.39
C ALA A 214 4.54 13.95 16.69
N GLN A 215 3.73 14.43 17.64
CA GLN A 215 4.24 14.71 18.98
C GLN A 215 4.66 13.38 19.61
N PRO A 216 5.89 13.25 20.14
CA PRO A 216 6.23 12.08 20.93
C PRO A 216 5.26 12.01 22.10
N ALA A 217 4.70 10.82 22.36
CA ALA A 217 3.91 10.60 23.55
C ALA A 217 4.76 11.03 24.74
N ALA A 218 4.39 12.12 25.41
CA ALA A 218 5.06 12.54 26.62
C ALA A 218 5.01 11.36 27.58
N GLN A 219 6.18 10.88 28.03
CA GLN A 219 6.25 10.01 29.21
C GLN A 219 5.59 10.78 30.34
N GLN A 220 4.33 10.46 30.60
CA GLN A 220 3.64 10.86 31.81
C GLN A 220 4.34 10.09 32.92
N SER A 221 5.32 10.73 33.54
CA SER A 221 5.94 10.27 34.77
C SER A 221 4.83 10.21 35.82
N ASP A 222 4.40 9.00 36.15
CA ASP A 222 3.49 8.72 37.26
C ASP A 222 4.21 9.02 38.58
N ASP A 223 4.26 10.31 38.93
CA ASP A 223 4.38 10.77 40.31
C ASP A 223 2.97 11.15 40.79
N MET A 224 2.15 10.12 41.03
CA MET A 224 0.96 10.25 41.86
C MET A 224 1.03 9.18 42.94
N GLY A 225 1.46 9.59 44.14
CA GLY A 225 1.51 8.76 45.34
C GLY A 225 0.17 8.12 45.65
N LEU A 226 0.00 6.87 45.24
CA LEU A 226 -1.17 6.04 45.50
C LEU A 226 -0.71 4.75 46.20
N SER A 227 -1.37 4.42 47.30
CA SER A 227 -1.10 3.30 48.18
C SER A 227 -1.24 1.95 47.47
N ASP A 228 -0.53 0.93 47.98
CA ASP A 228 -0.37 -0.38 47.34
C ASP A 228 -1.69 -1.12 47.05
N ASP A 229 -2.78 -0.79 47.75
CA ASP A 229 -4.10 -1.39 47.52
C ASP A 229 -4.78 -0.94 46.20
N ALA A 230 -4.39 0.21 45.63
CA ALA A 230 -4.92 0.66 44.33
C ALA A 230 -4.23 -0.03 43.14
N LYS A 231 -3.09 -0.71 43.36
CA LYS A 231 -2.38 -1.45 42.31
C LYS A 231 -3.11 -2.74 41.94
N GLU A 232 -3.82 -3.37 42.88
CA GLU A 232 -4.48 -4.66 42.65
C GLU A 232 -5.76 -4.51 41.79
N ILE A 233 -6.59 -3.49 42.08
CA ILE A 233 -7.80 -3.19 41.28
C ILE A 233 -7.41 -2.66 39.88
N GLY A 234 -6.29 -1.95 39.77
CA GLY A 234 -5.75 -1.49 38.49
C GLY A 234 -5.20 -2.62 37.60
N MET A 235 -4.82 -3.78 38.16
CA MET A 235 -4.39 -4.94 37.37
C MET A 235 -5.57 -5.69 36.77
N ASP A 236 -6.67 -5.87 37.50
CA ASP A 236 -7.86 -6.56 36.98
C ASP A 236 -8.57 -5.75 35.89
N ALA A 237 -8.63 -4.42 36.02
CA ALA A 237 -9.14 -3.55 34.95
C ALA A 237 -8.21 -3.51 33.73
N LYS A 238 -6.88 -3.57 33.92
CA LYS A 238 -5.92 -3.69 32.80
C LYS A 238 -6.05 -5.02 32.09
N GLN A 239 -6.39 -6.09 32.81
CA GLN A 239 -6.49 -7.44 32.27
C GLN A 239 -7.82 -7.65 31.53
N SER A 240 -8.93 -7.10 32.04
CA SER A 240 -10.22 -7.10 31.32
C SER A 240 -10.15 -6.25 30.05
N THR A 241 -9.50 -5.08 30.09
CA THR A 241 -9.31 -4.24 28.90
C THR A 241 -8.35 -4.89 27.90
N LYS A 242 -7.36 -5.67 28.36
CA LYS A 242 -6.46 -6.45 27.48
C LYS A 242 -7.19 -7.59 26.75
N GLU A 243 -8.11 -8.26 27.42
CA GLU A 243 -8.92 -9.34 26.84
C GLU A 243 -9.95 -8.77 25.86
N GLU A 244 -10.59 -7.64 26.18
CA GLU A 244 -11.54 -6.94 25.29
C GLU A 244 -10.86 -6.34 24.05
N ILE A 245 -9.63 -5.83 24.19
CA ILE A 245 -8.79 -5.41 23.05
C ILE A 245 -8.31 -6.63 22.23
N LYS A 246 -8.05 -7.78 22.87
CA LYS A 246 -7.68 -9.02 22.16
C LYS A 246 -8.83 -9.56 21.31
N GLU A 247 -10.06 -9.49 21.80
CA GLU A 247 -11.25 -9.87 21.02
C GLU A 247 -11.56 -8.87 19.91
N GLY A 248 -11.40 -7.56 20.16
CA GLY A 248 -11.52 -6.52 19.13
C GLY A 248 -10.47 -6.66 18.01
N ILE A 249 -9.24 -7.05 18.34
CA ILE A 249 -8.16 -7.30 17.37
C ILE A 249 -8.38 -8.62 16.62
N ARG A 250 -8.92 -9.66 17.26
CA ARG A 250 -9.34 -10.89 16.54
C ARG A 250 -10.47 -10.61 15.55
N GLY A 251 -11.41 -9.73 15.90
CA GLY A 251 -12.45 -9.26 14.97
C GLY A 251 -11.89 -8.43 13.82
N ALA A 252 -10.90 -7.57 14.08
CA ALA A 252 -10.28 -6.72 13.07
C ALA A 252 -9.35 -7.49 12.11
N ILE A 253 -8.66 -8.54 12.59
CA ILE A 253 -7.81 -9.40 11.76
C ILE A 253 -8.67 -10.43 11.00
N GLY A 254 -9.78 -10.89 11.59
CA GLY A 254 -10.84 -11.57 10.86
C GLY A 254 -11.39 -10.70 9.73
N SER A 255 -11.71 -9.43 9.97
CA SER A 255 -12.20 -8.53 8.89
C SER A 255 -11.16 -8.11 7.84
N ILE A 256 -9.88 -8.49 7.99
CA ILE A 256 -8.84 -8.33 6.97
C ILE A 256 -8.66 -9.63 6.15
N PHE A 257 -9.14 -10.78 6.65
CA PHE A 257 -8.90 -12.10 6.05
C PHE A 257 -10.11 -13.08 6.05
N ASP A 258 -11.33 -12.60 6.34
CA ASP A 258 -12.63 -13.27 6.12
C ASP A 258 -13.52 -12.42 5.19
#